data_AF-A0A9C8ZL73-F1
#
_entry.id   AF-A0A9C8ZL73-F1
#
_cell.length_a   1.000
_cell.length_b   1.000
_cell.length_c   1.000
_cell.angle_alpha   90.00
_cell.angle_beta   90.00
_cell.angle_gamma   90.00
#
_symmetry.space_group_name_H-M   'P 1'
#
loop_
_entity.id
_entity.type
_entity.pdbx_description
1 polymer ?
#
loop_
_entity_poly.entity_id
_entity_poly.type
_entity_poly.pdbx_seq_one_letter_code
_entity_poly.pdbx_strand_id
1 'polypeptide(L)'
;MPDLIVPYPVPYVCQFASPELVRAFLSGERPLESDPNWAAYGAESPAEYAYWAQRSCGVVCVRMAVEAITGQDGGPVMAWVRAGLAIDGYLRERRPERPVEKGWKHAALAQLAASRGCHAEPVGNLSLSDLAEHIRRGRLVIASVSPELGEEGPITRRSGHLVVVYGMGYDEAGRIEAVILHNPSGRTAALRQGARIPAGRFCEAFSGRGIVIGPPPTG
;
A
#
# COMPACT_ATOMS: atom_id res chain seq x y z
N MET A 1 -21.01 3.09 -16.03
CA MET A 1 -20.59 4.51 -15.93
C MET A 1 -19.07 4.58 -16.12
N PRO A 2 -18.44 5.73 -16.45
CA PRO A 2 -16.98 5.80 -16.44
C PRO A 2 -16.43 5.55 -15.04
N ASP A 3 -15.21 5.04 -14.95
CA ASP A 3 -14.52 4.88 -13.68
C ASP A 3 -14.32 6.24 -13.00
N LEU A 4 -14.52 6.28 -11.69
CA LEU A 4 -14.12 7.41 -10.86
C LEU A 4 -12.67 7.22 -10.46
N ILE A 5 -11.78 8.10 -10.91
CA ILE A 5 -10.37 8.10 -10.54
C ILE A 5 -9.97 9.50 -10.04
N VAL A 6 -8.94 9.59 -9.21
CA VAL A 6 -8.34 10.88 -8.86
C VAL A 6 -7.88 11.62 -10.12
N PRO A 7 -7.91 12.97 -10.14
CA PRO A 7 -7.65 13.77 -11.35
C PRO A 7 -6.15 13.94 -11.67
N TYR A 8 -5.29 13.04 -11.19
CA TYR A 8 -3.83 13.08 -11.36
C TYR A 8 -3.25 11.67 -11.45
N PRO A 9 -2.09 11.47 -12.10
CA PRO A 9 -1.46 10.17 -12.18
C PRO A 9 -1.01 9.70 -10.79
N VAL A 10 -1.19 8.40 -10.52
CA VAL A 10 -0.68 7.75 -9.32
C VAL A 10 0.45 6.80 -9.74
N PRO A 11 1.72 7.09 -9.41
CA PRO A 11 2.82 6.21 -9.79
C PRO A 11 2.73 4.89 -9.04
N TYR A 12 3.24 3.83 -9.66
CA TYR A 12 3.33 2.52 -9.04
C TYR A 12 4.75 2.25 -8.57
N VAL A 13 4.89 1.79 -7.33
CA VAL A 13 6.12 1.29 -6.74
C VAL A 13 5.84 -0.08 -6.16
N CYS A 14 6.65 -1.07 -6.54
CA CYS A 14 6.59 -2.40 -5.94
C CYS A 14 7.35 -2.43 -4.62
N GLN A 15 6.86 -3.19 -3.65
CA GLN A 15 7.60 -3.37 -2.40
C GLN A 15 8.81 -4.31 -2.54
N PHE A 16 8.93 -5.01 -3.67
CA PHE A 16 10.08 -5.82 -4.03
C PHE A 16 10.84 -5.11 -5.15
N ALA A 17 12.17 -5.17 -5.12
CA ALA A 17 13.04 -4.50 -6.08
C ALA A 17 12.88 -5.04 -7.51
N SER A 18 12.55 -6.33 -7.65
CA SER A 18 12.19 -6.99 -8.91
C SER A 18 10.71 -7.38 -8.94
N PRO A 19 9.80 -6.54 -9.50
CA PRO A 19 8.38 -6.86 -9.60
C PRO A 19 8.11 -8.20 -10.29
N GLU A 20 8.78 -8.50 -11.39
CA GLU A 20 8.66 -9.75 -12.16
C GLU A 20 8.92 -11.02 -11.34
N LEU A 21 9.71 -10.93 -10.26
CA LEU A 21 10.07 -12.06 -9.42
C LEU A 21 9.17 -12.24 -8.18
N VAL A 22 8.22 -11.33 -7.94
CA VAL A 22 7.37 -11.33 -6.72
C VAL A 22 6.69 -12.67 -6.49
N ARG A 23 6.18 -13.31 -7.54
CA ARG A 23 5.53 -14.63 -7.42
C ARG A 23 6.50 -15.67 -6.85
N ALA A 24 7.70 -15.77 -7.41
CA ALA A 24 8.71 -16.74 -7.00
C ALA A 24 9.24 -16.48 -5.58
N PHE A 25 9.37 -15.21 -5.18
CA PHE A 25 9.74 -14.85 -3.81
C PHE A 25 8.66 -15.25 -2.81
N LEU A 26 7.38 -14.99 -3.12
CA LEU A 26 6.27 -15.26 -2.21
C LEU A 26 5.87 -16.75 -2.17
N SER A 27 6.14 -17.53 -3.22
CA SER A 27 5.96 -18.99 -3.22
C SER A 27 7.13 -19.76 -2.58
N GLY A 28 8.24 -19.08 -2.29
CA GLY A 28 9.45 -19.71 -1.76
C GLY A 28 10.30 -20.44 -2.81
N GLU A 29 9.95 -20.35 -4.10
CA GLU A 29 10.76 -20.88 -5.21
C GLU A 29 12.13 -20.18 -5.30
N ARG A 30 12.21 -18.94 -4.80
CA ARG A 30 13.43 -18.14 -4.81
C ARG A 30 13.61 -17.39 -3.49
N PRO A 31 14.81 -17.39 -2.88
CA PRO A 31 15.07 -16.57 -1.70
C PRO A 31 15.12 -15.08 -2.08
N LEU A 32 14.62 -14.21 -1.19
CA LEU A 32 14.58 -12.77 -1.43
C LEU A 32 15.97 -12.13 -1.49
N GLU A 33 16.93 -12.71 -0.77
CA GLU A 33 18.34 -12.31 -0.78
C GLU A 33 18.97 -12.45 -2.17
N SER A 34 18.34 -13.23 -3.07
CA SER A 34 18.80 -13.39 -4.45
C SER A 34 18.17 -12.41 -5.43
N ASP A 35 17.36 -11.45 -4.98
CA ASP A 35 16.79 -10.41 -5.85
C ASP A 35 17.92 -9.59 -6.49
N PRO A 36 18.09 -9.58 -7.82
CA PRO A 36 19.23 -8.93 -8.46
C PRO A 36 19.26 -7.40 -8.24
N ASN A 37 18.12 -6.79 -7.89
CA ASN A 37 17.95 -5.36 -7.78
C ASN A 37 17.93 -4.86 -6.31
N TRP A 38 18.25 -5.72 -5.34
CA TRP A 38 18.24 -5.37 -3.90
C TRP A 38 19.03 -4.09 -3.57
N ALA A 39 20.14 -3.82 -4.28
CA ALA A 39 20.97 -2.66 -4.03
C ALA A 39 20.29 -1.35 -4.45
N ALA A 40 19.59 -1.33 -5.59
CA ALA A 40 18.82 -0.17 -6.07
C ALA A 40 17.62 0.15 -5.15
N TYR A 41 17.17 -0.83 -4.38
CA TYR A 41 16.18 -0.62 -3.32
C TYR A 41 16.69 0.28 -2.18
N GLY A 42 18.01 0.47 -2.10
CA GLY A 42 18.71 1.30 -1.11
C GLY A 42 19.11 0.55 0.16
N ALA A 43 19.13 -0.79 0.13
CA ALA A 43 19.57 -1.61 1.25
C ALA A 43 21.10 -1.74 1.26
N GLU A 44 21.69 -1.89 2.44
CA GLU A 44 23.13 -2.06 2.63
C GLU A 44 23.59 -3.51 2.40
N SER A 45 22.66 -4.45 2.45
CA SER A 45 22.91 -5.86 2.20
C SER A 45 21.67 -6.58 1.66
N PRO A 46 21.85 -7.74 0.99
CA PRO A 46 20.73 -8.58 0.58
C PRO A 46 19.85 -9.03 1.76
N ALA A 47 20.45 -9.27 2.93
CA ALA A 47 19.72 -9.69 4.12
C ALA A 47 18.83 -8.56 4.68
N GLU A 48 19.34 -7.32 4.70
CA GLU A 48 18.53 -6.15 5.08
C GLU A 48 17.37 -5.95 4.09
N TYR A 49 17.65 -6.07 2.79
CA TYR A 49 16.64 -6.00 1.75
C TYR A 49 15.55 -7.06 1.97
N ALA A 50 15.91 -8.34 2.10
CA ALA A 50 14.97 -9.43 2.25
C ALA A 50 14.06 -9.25 3.48
N TYR A 51 14.64 -8.76 4.58
CA TYR A 51 13.88 -8.43 5.78
C TYR A 51 12.87 -7.31 5.52
N TRP A 52 13.28 -6.18 4.93
CA TRP A 52 12.38 -5.03 4.76
C TRP A 52 11.41 -5.14 3.58
N ALA A 53 11.79 -5.79 2.49
CA ALA A 53 10.95 -5.95 1.30
C ALA A 53 9.63 -6.68 1.60
N GLN A 54 9.63 -7.65 2.52
CA GLN A 54 8.39 -8.31 2.97
C GLN A 54 7.50 -7.41 3.85
N ARG A 55 8.06 -6.31 4.38
CA ARG A 55 7.46 -5.51 5.46
C ARG A 55 7.21 -4.07 5.05
N SER A 56 7.52 -3.67 3.83
CA SER A 56 7.52 -2.26 3.41
C SER A 56 6.23 -1.80 2.74
N CYS A 57 5.17 -2.62 2.67
CA CYS A 57 3.90 -2.26 2.01
C CYS A 57 3.37 -0.89 2.44
N GLY A 58 3.42 -0.57 3.74
CA GLY A 58 2.96 0.71 4.28
C GLY A 58 3.76 1.91 3.79
N VAL A 59 5.09 1.85 3.92
CA VAL A 59 5.97 2.96 3.48
C VAL A 59 5.99 3.11 1.96
N VAL A 60 5.84 2.02 1.21
CA VAL A 60 5.71 2.05 -0.26
C VAL A 60 4.38 2.69 -0.68
N CYS A 61 3.29 2.42 0.03
CA CYS A 61 2.01 3.11 -0.20
C CYS A 61 2.12 4.61 0.09
N VAL A 62 2.78 4.99 1.19
CA VAL A 62 3.02 6.40 1.51
C VAL A 62 3.87 7.07 0.41
N ARG A 63 4.94 6.41 -0.03
CA ARG A 63 5.78 6.90 -1.12
C ARG A 63 4.95 7.18 -2.38
N MET A 64 4.19 6.20 -2.87
CA MET A 64 3.34 6.37 -4.07
C MET A 64 2.36 7.54 -3.90
N ALA A 65 1.72 7.67 -2.74
CA ALA A 65 0.78 8.75 -2.49
C ALA A 65 1.46 10.13 -2.46
N VAL A 66 2.61 10.25 -1.82
CA VAL A 66 3.38 11.50 -1.78
C VAL A 66 3.87 11.88 -3.17
N GLU A 67 4.42 10.94 -3.94
CA GLU A 67 4.85 11.19 -5.32
C GLU A 67 3.67 11.66 -6.20
N ALA A 68 2.51 11.00 -6.08
CA ALA A 68 1.30 11.39 -6.83
C ALA A 68 0.85 12.83 -6.54
N ILE A 69 0.89 13.24 -5.27
CA ILE A 69 0.34 14.52 -4.81
C ILE A 69 1.33 15.67 -5.02
N THR A 70 2.62 15.42 -4.78
CA THR A 70 3.65 16.46 -4.81
C THR A 70 4.40 16.54 -6.14
N GLY A 71 4.36 15.48 -6.94
CA GLY A 71 5.17 15.34 -8.16
C GLY A 71 6.68 15.18 -7.89
N GLN A 72 7.11 15.08 -6.63
CA GLN A 72 8.52 14.90 -6.27
C GLN A 72 8.90 13.42 -6.35
N ASP A 73 10.08 13.11 -6.90
CA ASP A 73 10.62 11.75 -6.86
C ASP A 73 10.85 11.30 -5.41
N GLY A 74 10.36 10.12 -5.06
CA GLY A 74 10.47 9.57 -3.72
C GLY A 74 11.81 8.89 -3.45
N GLY A 75 12.62 8.61 -4.48
CA GLY A 75 13.91 7.93 -4.32
C GLY A 75 13.79 6.48 -3.80
N PRO A 76 14.86 5.91 -3.21
CA PRO A 76 14.89 4.50 -2.82
C PRO A 76 13.91 4.14 -1.70
N VAL A 77 13.29 2.96 -1.76
CA VAL A 77 12.31 2.51 -0.75
C VAL A 77 12.92 2.43 0.66
N MET A 78 14.19 2.03 0.78
CA MET A 78 14.85 1.97 2.09
C MET A 78 14.98 3.33 2.77
N ALA A 79 15.02 4.44 2.03
CA ALA A 79 14.99 5.78 2.64
C ALA A 79 13.67 6.01 3.39
N TRP A 80 12.55 5.51 2.85
CA TRP A 80 11.24 5.57 3.48
C TRP A 80 11.11 4.61 4.67
N VAL A 81 11.67 3.41 4.56
CA VAL A 81 11.78 2.47 5.70
C VAL A 81 12.52 3.15 6.85
N ARG A 82 13.71 3.70 6.61
CA ARG A 82 14.51 4.39 7.64
C ARG A 82 13.79 5.59 8.23
N ALA A 83 13.17 6.43 7.39
CA ALA A 83 12.40 7.57 7.86
C ALA A 83 11.20 7.16 8.73
N GLY A 84 10.49 6.10 8.36
CA GLY A 84 9.40 5.54 9.16
C GLY A 84 9.89 4.95 10.49
N LEU A 85 11.06 4.31 10.50
CA LEU A 85 11.68 3.80 11.73
C LEU A 85 12.12 4.90 12.68
N ALA A 86 12.64 6.01 12.15
CA ALA A 86 13.08 7.16 12.94
C ALA A 86 11.96 7.81 13.77
N ILE A 87 10.69 7.58 13.39
CA ILE A 87 9.49 8.04 14.11
C ILE A 87 8.76 6.91 14.84
N ASP A 88 9.47 5.81 15.16
CA ASP A 88 8.92 4.62 15.82
C ASP A 88 7.68 4.05 15.08
N GLY A 89 7.72 4.08 13.75
CA GLY A 89 6.57 3.75 12.92
C GLY A 89 6.28 2.26 12.77
N TYR A 90 7.22 1.38 13.13
CA TYR A 90 7.08 -0.06 12.94
C TYR A 90 6.97 -0.79 14.29
N LEU A 91 5.83 -1.44 14.54
CA LEU A 91 5.57 -2.10 15.80
C LEU A 91 6.14 -3.53 15.82
N ARG A 92 7.10 -3.74 16.73
CA ARG A 92 7.64 -5.05 17.09
C ARG A 92 7.19 -5.39 18.52
N GLU A 93 6.42 -6.45 18.70
CA GLU A 93 6.07 -6.97 20.03
C GLU A 93 7.13 -8.00 20.45
N ARG A 94 7.93 -7.72 21.49
CA ARG A 94 8.84 -8.73 22.03
C ARG A 94 8.04 -9.73 22.87
N ARG A 95 8.02 -11.00 22.46
CA ARG A 95 7.59 -12.12 23.32
C ARG A 95 8.83 -12.89 23.81
N PRO A 96 8.74 -13.58 24.97
CA PRO A 96 9.88 -14.29 25.57
C PRO A 96 10.55 -15.30 24.63
N GLU A 97 9.78 -15.90 23.73
CA GLU A 97 10.26 -16.95 22.81
C GLU A 97 10.68 -16.42 21.43
N ARG A 98 10.03 -15.34 20.95
CA ARG A 98 10.38 -14.68 19.68
C ARG A 98 9.72 -13.30 19.54
N PRO A 99 10.34 -12.33 18.84
CA PRO A 99 9.66 -11.11 18.42
C PRO A 99 8.46 -11.43 17.51
N VAL A 100 7.32 -10.78 17.75
CA VAL A 100 6.13 -10.78 16.91
C VAL A 100 6.05 -9.43 16.20
N GLU A 101 6.27 -9.44 14.89
CA GLU A 101 6.13 -8.25 14.06
C GLU A 101 4.64 -7.94 13.85
N LYS A 102 4.17 -6.74 14.22
CA LYS A 102 2.76 -6.34 14.01
C LYS A 102 2.55 -5.50 12.76
N GLY A 103 3.58 -4.78 12.31
CA GLY A 103 3.53 -3.95 11.11
C GLY A 103 3.58 -2.44 11.37
N TRP A 104 3.34 -1.66 10.31
CA TRP A 104 3.40 -0.20 10.35
C TRP A 104 2.18 0.41 11.07
N LYS A 105 2.44 1.35 11.97
CA LYS A 105 1.40 2.14 12.66
C LYS A 105 0.81 3.14 11.67
N HIS A 106 -0.51 3.15 11.49
CA HIS A 106 -1.19 4.09 10.57
C HIS A 106 -0.89 5.56 10.92
N ALA A 107 -0.86 5.90 12.23
CA ALA A 107 -0.53 7.24 12.68
C ALA A 107 0.87 7.70 12.25
N ALA A 108 1.87 6.81 12.34
CA ALA A 108 3.23 7.12 11.91
C ALA A 108 3.34 7.23 10.38
N LEU A 109 2.63 6.38 9.63
CA LEU A 109 2.56 6.51 8.16
C LEU A 109 1.89 7.84 7.73
N ALA A 110 0.83 8.27 8.42
CA ALA A 110 0.21 9.56 8.18
C ALA A 110 1.17 10.72 8.51
N GLN A 111 1.88 10.65 9.65
CA GLN A 111 2.92 11.62 9.99
C GLN A 111 4.05 11.66 8.94
N LEU A 112 4.44 10.51 8.39
CA LEU A 112 5.46 10.40 7.35
C LEU A 112 5.04 11.10 6.05
N ALA A 113 3.78 10.93 5.64
CA ALA A 113 3.20 11.65 4.51
C ALA A 113 3.12 13.16 4.78
N ALA A 114 2.67 13.55 5.97
CA ALA A 114 2.55 14.95 6.37
C ALA A 114 3.90 15.69 6.37
N SER A 115 4.96 15.03 6.85
CA SER A 115 6.33 15.56 6.83
C SER A 115 6.88 15.82 5.41
N ARG A 116 6.19 15.33 4.37
CA ARG A 116 6.55 15.49 2.95
C ARG A 116 5.49 16.27 2.17
N GLY A 117 4.80 17.19 2.83
CA GLY A 117 3.95 18.17 2.17
C GLY A 117 2.56 17.67 1.78
N CYS A 118 2.08 16.55 2.32
CA CYS A 118 0.71 16.09 2.13
C CYS A 118 -0.17 16.41 3.35
N HIS A 119 -1.48 16.51 3.16
CA HIS A 119 -2.42 16.26 4.26
C HIS A 119 -2.58 14.74 4.42
N ALA A 120 -2.52 14.23 5.65
CA ALA A 120 -2.73 12.81 5.91
C ALA A 120 -3.33 12.54 7.29
N GLU A 121 -4.36 11.70 7.34
CA GLU A 121 -5.03 11.33 8.58
C GLU A 121 -5.40 9.84 8.62
N PRO A 122 -5.12 9.12 9.73
CA PRO A 122 -5.65 7.79 9.95
C PRO A 122 -7.17 7.84 10.16
N VAL A 123 -7.89 6.96 9.47
CA VAL A 123 -9.35 6.88 9.53
C VAL A 123 -9.81 5.42 9.73
N GLY A 124 -11.02 5.26 10.26
CA GLY A 124 -11.66 3.97 10.52
C GLY A 124 -13.13 3.95 10.10
N ASN A 125 -13.73 2.76 10.10
CA ASN A 125 -15.12 2.51 9.72
C ASN A 125 -15.51 2.98 8.30
N LEU A 126 -14.55 2.96 7.36
CA LEU A 126 -14.78 3.33 5.97
C LEU A 126 -15.58 2.26 5.23
N SER A 127 -16.58 2.70 4.47
CA SER A 127 -17.31 1.93 3.46
C SER A 127 -16.77 2.20 2.05
N LEU A 128 -17.20 1.43 1.04
CA LEU A 128 -16.89 1.71 -0.36
C LEU A 128 -17.39 3.09 -0.81
N SER A 129 -18.53 3.54 -0.27
CA SER A 129 -19.08 4.86 -0.56
C SER A 129 -18.17 5.97 -0.01
N ASP A 130 -17.61 5.78 1.18
CA ASP A 130 -16.65 6.73 1.77
C ASP A 130 -15.36 6.79 0.95
N LEU A 131 -14.85 5.63 0.49
CA LEU A 131 -13.72 5.58 -0.43
C LEU A 131 -14.00 6.39 -1.70
N ALA A 132 -15.15 6.16 -2.34
CA ALA A 132 -15.56 6.89 -3.54
C ALA A 132 -15.63 8.40 -3.31
N GLU A 133 -16.13 8.83 -2.15
CA GLU A 133 -16.20 10.25 -1.80
C GLU A 133 -14.82 10.87 -1.62
N HIS A 134 -13.87 10.16 -1.00
CA HIS A 134 -12.48 10.62 -0.93
C HIS A 134 -11.83 10.74 -2.32
N ILE A 135 -12.02 9.73 -3.19
CA ILE A 135 -11.51 9.78 -4.57
C ILE A 135 -12.10 10.98 -5.32
N ARG A 136 -13.41 11.23 -5.20
CA ARG A 136 -14.09 12.38 -5.84
C ARG A 136 -13.51 13.72 -5.41
N ARG A 137 -13.04 13.82 -4.16
CA ARG A 137 -12.35 15.01 -3.63
C ARG A 137 -10.87 15.07 -4.00
N GLY A 138 -10.40 14.19 -4.89
CA GLY A 138 -9.00 14.12 -5.30
C GLY A 138 -8.07 13.63 -4.18
N ARG A 139 -8.57 12.82 -3.24
CA ARG A 139 -7.77 12.22 -2.17
C ARG A 139 -7.56 10.73 -2.46
N LEU A 140 -6.39 10.23 -2.08
CA LEU A 140 -6.05 8.81 -2.10
C LEU A 140 -6.43 8.18 -0.75
N VAL A 141 -6.64 6.87 -0.75
CA VAL A 141 -6.79 6.11 0.49
C VAL A 141 -5.79 4.97 0.54
N ILE A 142 -4.89 4.98 1.53
CA ILE A 142 -4.10 3.79 1.87
C ILE A 142 -5.00 2.88 2.71
N ALA A 143 -5.54 1.82 2.09
CA ALA A 143 -6.49 0.91 2.71
C ALA A 143 -5.79 -0.27 3.40
N SER A 144 -6.16 -0.58 4.64
CA SER A 144 -5.72 -1.78 5.36
C SER A 144 -6.59 -2.97 4.97
N VAL A 145 -5.99 -3.91 4.26
CA VAL A 145 -6.62 -5.09 3.68
C VAL A 145 -5.92 -6.39 4.12
N SER A 146 -6.52 -7.53 3.79
CA SER A 146 -5.85 -8.82 3.85
C SER A 146 -4.75 -8.94 2.79
N PRO A 147 -3.60 -9.57 3.08
CA PRO A 147 -2.66 -10.03 2.05
C PRO A 147 -3.30 -10.99 1.02
N GLU A 148 -4.38 -11.68 1.43
CA GLU A 148 -5.12 -12.65 0.61
C GLU A 148 -5.95 -11.96 -0.50
N LEU A 149 -6.05 -10.63 -0.49
CA LEU A 149 -6.75 -9.85 -1.53
C LEU A 149 -6.29 -10.25 -2.95
N GLY A 150 -4.99 -10.50 -3.12
CA GLY A 150 -4.35 -10.90 -4.38
C GLY A 150 -4.18 -12.42 -4.54
N GLU A 151 -5.03 -13.22 -3.93
CA GLU A 151 -5.06 -14.70 -4.04
C GLU A 151 -6.40 -15.17 -4.63
N GLU A 152 -6.48 -16.43 -5.05
CA GLU A 152 -7.73 -17.03 -5.57
C GLU A 152 -8.61 -17.62 -4.46
N GLY A 153 -8.00 -18.00 -3.32
CA GLY A 153 -8.68 -18.64 -2.20
C GLY A 153 -9.57 -17.72 -1.35
N PRO A 154 -10.25 -18.26 -0.34
CA PRO A 154 -11.11 -17.48 0.56
C PRO A 154 -10.29 -16.46 1.37
N ILE A 155 -10.92 -15.34 1.69
CA ILE A 155 -10.36 -14.37 2.63
C ILE A 155 -10.61 -14.88 4.06
N THR A 156 -9.54 -15.07 4.82
CA THR A 156 -9.59 -15.61 6.20
C THR A 156 -9.27 -14.55 7.26
N ARG A 157 -8.62 -13.45 6.87
CA ARG A 157 -8.31 -12.30 7.73
C ARG A 157 -8.66 -11.00 7.01
N ARG A 158 -8.83 -9.89 7.75
CA ARG A 158 -9.22 -8.58 7.17
C ARG A 158 -8.14 -7.51 7.22
N SER A 159 -6.93 -7.83 7.70
CA SER A 159 -5.84 -6.86 7.84
C SER A 159 -4.47 -7.54 7.79
N GLY A 160 -3.42 -6.75 7.66
CA GLY A 160 -2.04 -7.22 7.58
C GLY A 160 -1.30 -6.77 6.31
N HIS A 161 -2.00 -6.09 5.40
CA HIS A 161 -1.44 -5.51 4.18
C HIS A 161 -2.01 -4.11 3.91
N LEU A 162 -1.28 -3.30 3.14
CA LEU A 162 -1.68 -1.95 2.76
C LEU A 162 -1.59 -1.80 1.23
N VAL A 163 -2.60 -1.13 0.66
CA VAL A 163 -2.74 -0.84 -0.77
C VAL A 163 -3.15 0.61 -0.98
N VAL A 164 -2.84 1.22 -2.12
CA VAL A 164 -3.28 2.59 -2.46
C VAL A 164 -4.52 2.50 -3.34
N VAL A 165 -5.67 2.84 -2.78
CA VAL A 165 -6.92 3.02 -3.53
C VAL A 165 -6.95 4.42 -4.12
N TYR A 166 -7.18 4.49 -5.43
CA TYR A 166 -7.21 5.76 -6.17
C TYR A 166 -8.36 5.84 -7.18
N GLY A 167 -9.18 4.80 -7.27
CA GLY A 167 -10.35 4.80 -8.13
C GLY A 167 -11.40 3.75 -7.77
N MET A 168 -12.58 3.91 -8.38
CA MET A 168 -13.75 3.07 -8.22
C MET A 168 -14.35 2.77 -9.59
N GLY A 169 -14.66 1.51 -9.83
CA GLY A 169 -15.36 1.03 -11.02
C GLY A 169 -16.86 0.92 -10.78
N TYR A 170 -17.66 1.29 -11.79
CA TYR A 170 -19.12 1.30 -11.71
C TYR A 170 -19.77 0.49 -12.82
N ASP A 171 -20.77 -0.31 -12.44
CA ASP A 171 -21.62 -1.02 -13.41
C ASP A 171 -22.53 -0.04 -14.19
N GLU A 172 -23.35 -0.59 -15.09
CA GLU A 172 -24.32 0.19 -15.88
C GLU A 172 -25.40 0.85 -15.02
N ALA A 173 -25.73 0.26 -13.87
CA ALA A 173 -26.71 0.77 -12.92
C ALA A 173 -26.13 1.81 -11.94
N GLY A 174 -24.83 2.15 -12.06
CA GLY A 174 -24.15 3.10 -11.19
C GLY A 174 -23.77 2.56 -9.81
N ARG A 175 -23.75 1.23 -9.63
CA ARG A 175 -23.28 0.59 -8.41
C ARG A 175 -21.78 0.33 -8.49
N ILE A 176 -21.10 0.43 -7.35
CA ILE A 176 -19.67 0.13 -7.26
C ILE A 176 -19.47 -1.37 -7.50
N GLU A 177 -18.84 -1.72 -8.61
CA GLU A 177 -18.51 -3.11 -8.98
C GLU A 177 -17.05 -3.46 -8.66
N ALA A 178 -16.17 -2.47 -8.57
CA ALA A 178 -14.74 -2.67 -8.39
C ALA A 178 -14.06 -1.52 -7.65
N VAL A 179 -12.92 -1.84 -7.02
CA VAL A 179 -11.98 -0.89 -6.44
C VAL A 179 -10.70 -0.93 -7.28
N ILE A 180 -10.23 0.24 -7.71
CA ILE A 180 -9.02 0.42 -8.52
C ILE A 180 -7.89 0.85 -7.59
N LEU A 181 -6.81 0.07 -7.56
CA LEU A 181 -5.75 0.24 -6.58
C LEU A 181 -4.36 -0.14 -7.12
N HIS A 182 -3.34 0.39 -6.46
CA HIS A 182 -1.98 -0.15 -6.53
C HIS A 182 -1.74 -1.08 -5.35
N ASN A 183 -1.34 -2.31 -5.66
CA ASN A 183 -0.98 -3.31 -4.66
C ASN A 183 0.54 -3.57 -4.70
N PRO A 184 1.30 -3.11 -3.69
CA PRO A 184 2.76 -3.18 -3.68
C PRO A 184 3.33 -4.60 -3.77
N SER A 185 2.57 -5.61 -3.32
CA SER A 185 2.96 -7.02 -3.32
C SER A 185 2.19 -7.87 -4.34
N GLY A 186 1.59 -7.24 -5.35
CA GLY A 186 0.82 -7.95 -6.37
C GLY A 186 1.63 -9.08 -7.02
N ARG A 187 1.12 -10.31 -6.95
CA ARG A 187 1.85 -11.49 -7.45
C ARG A 187 1.95 -11.54 -8.97
N THR A 188 0.95 -11.00 -9.67
CA THR A 188 0.87 -10.93 -11.13
C THR A 188 0.76 -9.49 -11.59
N ALA A 189 1.05 -9.21 -12.86
CA ALA A 189 0.91 -7.85 -13.42
C ALA A 189 -0.49 -7.26 -13.20
N ALA A 190 -1.54 -8.06 -13.41
CA ALA A 190 -2.94 -7.65 -13.21
C ALA A 190 -3.30 -7.31 -11.75
N LEU A 191 -2.52 -7.80 -10.79
CA LEU A 191 -2.73 -7.56 -9.36
C LEU A 191 -1.77 -6.50 -8.78
N ARG A 192 -1.01 -5.78 -9.62
CA ARG A 192 -0.02 -4.77 -9.19
C ARG A 192 -0.53 -3.35 -9.44
N GLN A 193 -0.16 -2.79 -10.58
CA GLN A 193 -0.45 -1.42 -10.97
C GLN A 193 -1.86 -1.35 -11.54
N GLY A 194 -2.70 -0.47 -10.98
CA GLY A 194 -4.08 -0.26 -11.42
C GLY A 194 -4.91 -1.52 -11.40
N ALA A 195 -4.65 -2.39 -10.41
CA ALA A 195 -5.41 -3.60 -10.22
C ALA A 195 -6.88 -3.25 -9.99
N ARG A 196 -7.77 -3.87 -10.77
CA ARG A 196 -9.21 -3.74 -10.63
C ARG A 196 -9.72 -4.93 -9.81
N ILE A 197 -10.01 -4.68 -8.53
CA ILE A 197 -10.44 -5.73 -7.60
C ILE A 197 -11.98 -5.70 -7.47
N PRO A 198 -12.68 -6.82 -7.66
CA PRO A 198 -14.13 -6.87 -7.46
C PRO A 198 -14.56 -6.36 -6.08
N ALA A 199 -15.63 -5.56 -6.03
CA ALA A 199 -16.11 -4.90 -4.81
C ALA A 199 -16.37 -5.91 -3.68
N GLY A 200 -16.99 -7.05 -3.99
CA GLY A 200 -17.24 -8.12 -3.01
C GLY A 200 -15.94 -8.65 -2.37
N ARG A 201 -14.94 -8.97 -3.20
CA ARG A 201 -13.64 -9.44 -2.70
C ARG A 201 -12.89 -8.37 -1.89
N PHE A 202 -12.96 -7.12 -2.33
CA PHE A 202 -12.38 -6.02 -1.56
C PHE A 202 -13.06 -5.87 -0.19
N CYS A 203 -14.40 -5.92 -0.12
CA CYS A 203 -15.16 -5.83 1.13
C CYS A 203 -14.84 -6.96 2.12
N GLU A 204 -14.64 -8.20 1.64
CA GLU A 204 -14.23 -9.32 2.49
C GLU A 204 -12.85 -9.08 3.10
N ALA A 205 -11.92 -8.53 2.32
CA ALA A 205 -10.54 -8.29 2.71
C ALA A 205 -10.30 -6.99 3.47
N PHE A 206 -11.17 -5.99 3.34
CA PHE A 206 -10.97 -4.65 3.89
C PHE A 206 -11.36 -4.58 5.37
N SER A 207 -10.48 -3.99 6.18
CA SER A 207 -10.73 -3.80 7.62
C SER A 207 -11.63 -2.60 7.95
N GLY A 208 -11.99 -1.78 6.96
CA GLY A 208 -12.62 -0.46 7.19
C GLY A 208 -11.66 0.60 7.71
N ARG A 209 -10.36 0.30 7.88
CA ARG A 209 -9.34 1.25 8.36
C ARG A 209 -8.40 1.64 7.23
N GLY A 210 -7.92 2.87 7.27
CA GLY A 210 -6.94 3.35 6.29
C GLY A 210 -6.31 4.66 6.70
N ILE A 211 -5.68 5.30 5.72
CA ILE A 211 -5.12 6.65 5.82
C ILE A 211 -5.62 7.41 4.60
N VAL A 212 -6.33 8.51 4.82
CA VAL A 212 -6.71 9.42 3.75
C VAL A 212 -5.53 10.35 3.53
N ILE A 213 -5.10 10.49 2.28
CA ILE A 213 -3.98 11.36 1.90
C ILE A 213 -4.45 12.26 0.76
N GLY A 214 -4.16 13.55 0.86
CA GLY A 214 -4.49 14.51 -0.18
C GLY A 214 -3.51 15.68 -0.21
N PRO A 215 -3.75 16.63 -1.13
CA PRO A 215 -3.05 17.90 -1.11
C PRO A 215 -3.13 18.55 0.28
N PRO A 216 -2.11 19.33 0.69
CA PRO A 216 -2.18 20.09 1.92
C PRO A 216 -3.41 21.02 1.85
N PRO A 217 -4.05 21.36 2.99
CA PRO A 217 -5.14 22.31 2.98
C PRO A 217 -4.65 23.61 2.34
N THR A 218 -5.41 24.14 1.37
CA THR A 218 -5.22 25.52 0.94
C THR A 218 -5.58 26.41 2.13
N GLY A 219 -4.58 27.09 2.68
CA GLY A 219 -4.76 28.10 3.73
C GLY A 219 -5.53 29.32 3.25
#